data_AF-A0A951K042-F1
#
_entry.id   AF-A0A951K042-F1
#
_cell.length_a   1.000
_cell.length_b   1.000
_cell.length_c   1.000
_cell.angle_alpha   90.00
_cell.angle_beta   90.00
_cell.angle_gamma   90.00
#
_symmetry.space_group_name_H-M   'P 1'
#
loop_
_entity.id
_entity.type
_entity.pdbx_description
1 polymer ?
#
loop_
_entity_poly.entity_id
_entity_poly.type
_entity_poly.pdbx_seq_one_letter_code
_entity_poly.pdbx_strand_id
1 'polypeptide(L)'
;MTIGVIVAVVAAIFVAIGLAYDASYVGVAAIVAAVGFGAAMVGVLALLANLVTTVQQLTTSVKQITEETVPLLGSVNETVAGVNTELARIDTIVASVQQISYRAEGVAGVLQAAVANPLIKGIAFVTGTRAAAKAARKVT
;
A
#
# COMPACT_ATOMS: atom_id res chain seq x y z
N MET A 1 -4.12 30.19 29.47
CA MET A 1 -4.72 31.49 29.85
C MET A 1 -5.40 31.46 31.21
N THR A 2 -6.17 30.42 31.56
CA THR A 2 -6.94 30.34 32.81
C THR A 2 -6.09 30.42 34.09
N ILE A 3 -4.97 29.69 34.17
CA ILE A 3 -4.12 29.66 35.37
C ILE A 3 -3.46 31.01 35.66
N GLY A 4 -2.94 31.70 34.64
CA GLY A 4 -2.31 33.01 34.80
C GLY A 4 -3.27 34.08 35.31
N VAL A 5 -4.52 34.04 34.85
CA VAL A 5 -5.57 34.97 35.31
C VAL A 5 -5.93 34.72 36.77
N ILE A 6 -6.07 33.45 37.17
CA ILE A 6 -6.38 33.09 38.56
C ILE A 6 -5.27 33.59 39.50
N VAL A 7 -4.00 33.37 39.15
CA VAL A 7 -2.89 33.81 40.00
C VAL A 7 -2.79 35.33 40.08
N ALA A 8 -3.02 36.05 38.97
CA ALA A 8 -3.04 37.52 38.98
C ALA A 8 -4.17 38.09 39.85
N VAL A 9 -5.36 37.47 39.82
CA VAL A 9 -6.49 37.87 40.67
C VAL A 9 -6.17 37.62 42.15
N VAL A 10 -5.62 36.46 42.49
CA VAL A 10 -5.20 36.15 43.87
C VAL A 10 -4.11 37.12 44.34
N ALA A 11 -3.13 37.44 43.49
CA ALA A 11 -2.10 38.43 43.79
C ALA A 11 -2.70 39.79 44.13
N ALA A 12 -3.63 40.27 43.30
CA ALA A 12 -4.28 41.56 43.48
C ALA A 12 -5.09 41.62 44.79
N ILE A 13 -5.77 40.53 45.16
CA ILE A 13 -6.51 40.44 46.43
C ILE A 13 -5.55 40.54 47.61
N PHE A 14 -4.45 39.77 47.60
CA PHE A 14 -3.45 39.81 48.67
C PHE A 14 -2.80 41.19 48.82
N VAL A 15 -2.52 41.87 47.70
CA VAL A 15 -1.97 43.23 47.70
C VAL A 15 -2.99 44.24 48.24
N ALA A 16 -4.25 44.18 47.79
CA ALA A 16 -5.31 45.06 48.28
C ALA A 16 -5.56 44.90 49.78
N ILE A 17 -5.55 43.66 50.26
CA ILE A 17 -5.62 43.34 51.68
C ILE A 17 -4.41 43.92 52.44
N GLY A 18 -3.20 43.72 51.93
CA GLY A 18 -1.99 44.26 52.54
C GLY A 18 -2.02 45.79 52.67
N LEU A 19 -2.48 46.48 51.62
CA LEU A 19 -2.64 47.95 51.64
C LEU A 19 -3.74 48.41 52.61
N ALA A 20 -4.82 47.65 52.78
CA ALA A 20 -5.89 47.97 53.73
C ALA A 20 -5.46 47.84 55.21
N TYR A 21 -4.43 47.05 55.49
CA TYR A 21 -3.87 46.84 56.83
C TYR A 21 -2.61 47.68 57.13
N ASP A 22 -2.37 48.75 56.36
CA ASP A 22 -1.21 49.65 56.50
C ASP A 22 0.13 48.89 56.47
N ALA A 23 0.20 47.84 55.64
CA ALA A 23 1.42 47.06 55.50
C ALA A 23 2.55 47.93 54.94
N SER A 24 3.75 47.73 55.46
CA SER A 24 4.94 48.42 54.97
C SER A 24 5.11 48.20 53.46
N TYR A 25 5.63 49.20 52.74
CA TYR A 25 5.91 49.08 51.30
C TYR A 25 6.76 47.85 50.96
N VAL A 26 7.65 47.46 51.87
CA VAL A 26 8.48 46.26 51.77
C VAL A 26 7.63 44.98 51.87
N GLY A 27 6.63 44.95 52.73
CA GLY A 27 5.70 43.81 52.87
C GLY A 27 4.85 43.60 51.61
N VAL A 28 4.31 44.68 51.05
CA VAL A 28 3.55 44.61 49.79
C VAL A 28 4.45 44.15 48.63
N ALA A 29 5.68 44.68 48.54
CA ALA A 29 6.65 44.24 47.55
C ALA A 29 7.02 42.75 47.69
N ALA A 30 7.19 42.26 48.92
CA ALA A 30 7.46 40.84 49.20
C ALA A 30 6.30 39.93 48.79
N ILE A 31 5.05 40.34 49.03
CA ILE A 31 3.85 39.61 48.60
C ILE A 31 3.78 39.52 47.07
N VAL A 32 3.98 40.64 46.38
CA VAL A 32 4.00 40.66 44.90
C VAL A 32 5.10 39.76 44.35
N ALA A 33 6.30 39.81 44.93
CA ALA A 33 7.43 38.97 44.53
C ALA A 33 7.13 37.48 44.76
N ALA A 34 6.56 37.11 45.91
CA ALA A 34 6.22 35.73 46.24
C ALA A 34 5.15 35.17 45.28
N VAL A 35 4.09 35.93 45.02
CA VAL A 35 3.03 35.48 44.11
C VAL A 35 3.51 35.43 42.66
N GLY A 36 4.31 36.40 42.22
CA GLY A 36 4.91 36.40 40.89
C GLY A 36 5.83 35.20 40.65
N PHE A 37 6.67 34.86 41.64
CA PHE A 37 7.52 33.69 41.57
C PHE A 37 6.71 32.37 41.54
N GLY A 38 5.71 32.25 42.40
CA GLY A 38 4.79 31.10 42.40
C GLY A 38 4.05 30.94 41.07
N ALA A 39 3.59 32.05 40.47
CA ALA A 39 2.93 32.06 39.17
C ALA A 39 3.85 31.50 38.07
N ALA A 40 5.10 31.97 38.04
CA ALA A 40 6.10 31.52 37.07
C ALA A 40 6.38 30.02 37.21
N MET A 41 6.54 29.52 38.43
CA MET A 41 6.75 28.10 38.71
C MET A 41 5.58 27.24 38.22
N VAL A 42 4.34 27.62 38.53
CA VAL A 42 3.14 26.91 38.04
C VAL A 42 3.05 26.97 36.51
N GLY A 43 3.43 28.09 35.89
CA GLY A 43 3.50 28.23 34.44
C GLY A 43 4.45 27.23 33.78
N VAL A 44 5.65 27.05 34.35
CA VAL A 44 6.63 26.05 33.87
C VAL A 44 6.09 24.63 34.04
N LEU A 45 5.48 24.31 35.18
CA LEU A 45 4.88 22.99 35.41
C LEU A 45 3.75 22.70 34.43
N ALA A 46 2.89 23.68 34.14
CA ALA A 46 1.83 23.54 33.16
C ALA A 46 2.39 23.28 31.75
N LEU A 47 3.48 23.96 31.37
CA LEU A 47 4.17 23.71 30.11
C LEU A 47 4.70 22.27 30.03
N LEU A 48 5.34 21.79 31.09
CA LEU A 48 5.84 20.42 31.16
C LEU A 48 4.70 19.38 31.11
N ALA A 49 3.58 19.64 31.80
CA ALA A 49 2.42 18.76 31.76
C ALA A 49 1.82 18.65 30.36
N ASN A 50 1.74 19.77 29.63
CA ASN A 50 1.32 19.76 28.22
C ASN A 50 2.27 18.94 27.37
N LEU A 51 3.59 19.08 27.58
CA LEU A 51 4.60 18.32 26.83
C LEU A 51 4.47 16.81 27.08
N VAL A 52 4.29 16.41 28.34
CA VAL A 52 4.05 15.00 28.72
C VAL A 52 2.80 14.47 28.03
N THR A 53 1.71 15.25 28.01
CA THR A 53 0.46 14.85 27.36
C THR A 53 0.65 14.70 25.85
N THR A 54 1.35 15.63 25.20
CA THR A 54 1.67 15.55 23.77
C THR A 54 2.51 14.32 23.44
N VAL A 55 3.53 14.02 24.25
CA VAL A 55 4.35 12.81 24.08
C VAL A 55 3.51 11.55 24.25
N GLN A 56 2.62 11.49 25.24
CA GLN A 56 1.72 10.37 25.45
C GLN A 56 0.76 10.15 24.27
N GLN A 57 0.23 11.25 23.69
CA GLN A 57 -0.59 11.18 22.48
C GLN A 57 0.21 10.62 21.30
N LEU A 58 1.44 11.11 21.10
CA LEU A 58 2.33 10.59 20.05
C LEU A 58 2.66 9.10 20.26
N THR A 59 2.96 8.68 21.48
CA THR A 59 3.21 7.27 21.80
C THR A 59 1.99 6.40 21.51
N THR A 60 0.79 6.89 21.83
CA THR A 60 -0.46 6.17 21.58
C THR A 60 -0.72 6.03 20.07
N SER A 61 -0.53 7.11 19.29
CA SER A 61 -0.68 7.06 17.84
C SER A 61 0.34 6.13 17.18
N VAL A 62 1.60 6.15 17.63
CA VAL A 62 2.63 5.22 17.14
C VAL A 62 2.28 3.78 17.48
N LYS A 63 1.75 3.53 18.68
CA LYS A 63 1.28 2.20 19.09
C LYS A 63 0.11 1.73 18.21
N GLN A 64 -0.87 2.59 17.93
CA GLN A 64 -2.00 2.28 17.04
C GLN A 64 -1.53 1.98 15.61
N ILE A 65 -0.63 2.81 15.05
CA ILE A 65 -0.03 2.54 13.74
C ILE A 65 0.71 1.20 13.74
N THR A 66 1.43 0.88 14.81
CA THR A 66 2.14 -0.41 14.92
C THR A 66 1.17 -1.58 15.00
N GLU A 67 0.09 -1.47 15.77
CA GLU A 67 -0.95 -2.49 15.90
C GLU A 67 -1.76 -2.69 14.60
N GLU A 68 -1.97 -1.65 13.80
CA GLU A 68 -2.63 -1.75 12.48
C GLU A 68 -1.68 -2.15 11.34
N THR A 69 -0.41 -1.77 11.38
CA THR A 69 0.55 -2.01 10.28
C THR A 69 1.16 -3.41 10.32
N VAL A 70 1.32 -4.01 11.51
CA VAL A 70 1.78 -5.41 11.65
C VAL A 70 0.88 -6.41 10.92
N PRO A 71 -0.47 -6.33 11.00
CA PRO A 71 -1.35 -7.20 10.21
C PRO A 71 -1.21 -7.02 8.68
N LEU A 72 -0.88 -5.81 8.20
CA LEU A 72 -0.71 -5.54 6.77
C LEU A 72 0.56 -6.17 6.17
N LEU A 73 1.63 -6.30 6.94
CA LEU A 73 2.84 -7.02 6.49
C LEU A 73 2.61 -8.55 6.45
N GLY A 74 1.76 -9.07 7.35
CA GLY A 74 1.33 -10.46 7.31
C GLY A 74 0.49 -10.78 6.05
N SER A 75 -0.47 -9.91 5.72
CA SER A 75 -1.34 -10.11 4.55
C SER A 75 -0.61 -9.95 3.21
N VAL A 76 0.44 -9.12 3.12
CA VAL A 76 1.32 -9.06 1.93
C VAL A 76 2.10 -10.35 1.77
N ASN A 77 2.64 -10.93 2.84
CA ASN A 77 3.36 -12.20 2.77
C ASN A 77 2.44 -13.35 2.31
N GLU A 78 1.20 -13.38 2.81
CA GLU A 78 0.18 -14.34 2.39
C GLU A 78 -0.25 -14.15 0.93
N THR A 79 -0.40 -12.90 0.48
CA THR A 79 -0.67 -12.55 -0.92
C THR A 79 0.47 -12.98 -1.85
N VAL A 80 1.73 -12.71 -1.48
CA VAL A 80 2.92 -13.11 -2.25
C VAL A 80 3.06 -14.64 -2.29
N ALA A 81 2.78 -15.32 -1.18
CA ALA A 81 2.75 -16.79 -1.15
C ALA A 81 1.65 -17.36 -2.07
N GLY A 82 0.47 -16.72 -2.11
CA GLY A 82 -0.61 -17.05 -3.04
C GLY A 82 -0.22 -16.85 -4.50
N VAL A 83 0.39 -15.69 -4.84
CA VAL A 83 0.89 -15.40 -6.19
C VAL A 83 1.95 -16.42 -6.62
N ASN A 84 2.89 -16.80 -5.75
CA ASN A 84 3.90 -17.80 -6.07
C ASN A 84 3.27 -19.17 -6.41
N THR A 85 2.22 -19.55 -5.67
CA THR A 85 1.47 -20.80 -5.94
C THR A 85 0.76 -20.75 -7.29
N GLU A 86 0.17 -19.60 -7.64
CA GLU A 86 -0.46 -19.42 -8.96
C GLU A 86 0.55 -19.35 -10.10
N LEU A 87 1.73 -18.76 -9.89
CA LEU A 87 2.80 -18.77 -10.88
C LEU A 87 3.26 -20.21 -11.20
N ALA A 88 3.39 -21.08 -10.18
CA ALA A 88 3.69 -22.49 -10.40
C ALA A 88 2.58 -23.24 -11.19
N ARG A 89 1.31 -22.84 -11.01
CA ARG A 89 0.20 -23.36 -11.83
C ARG A 89 0.26 -22.85 -13.26
N ILE A 90 0.63 -21.59 -13.48
CA ILE A 90 0.80 -21.00 -14.81
C ILE A 90 1.91 -21.74 -15.59
N ASP A 91 3.02 -22.11 -14.96
CA ASP A 91 4.07 -22.90 -15.62
C ASP A 91 3.51 -24.23 -16.16
N THR A 92 2.61 -24.87 -15.42
CA THR A 92 1.94 -26.10 -15.84
C THR A 92 0.99 -25.86 -17.03
N ILE A 93 0.29 -24.72 -17.03
CA ILE A 93 -0.57 -24.31 -18.15
C ILE A 93 0.28 -24.01 -19.39
N VAL A 94 1.39 -23.29 -19.24
CA VAL A 94 2.33 -23.00 -20.33
C VAL A 94 2.87 -24.29 -20.92
N ALA A 95 3.27 -25.26 -20.09
CA ALA A 95 3.70 -26.58 -20.56
C ALA A 95 2.57 -27.30 -21.33
N SER A 96 1.33 -27.23 -20.83
CA SER A 96 0.17 -27.81 -21.51
C SER A 96 -0.14 -27.14 -22.85
N VAL A 97 -0.02 -25.81 -22.91
CA VAL A 97 -0.20 -25.01 -24.14
C VAL A 97 0.90 -25.33 -25.14
N GLN A 98 2.16 -25.41 -24.74
CA GLN A 98 3.26 -25.85 -25.62
C GLN A 98 2.96 -27.23 -26.20
N GLN A 99 2.47 -28.16 -25.38
CA GLN A 99 2.12 -29.50 -25.84
C GLN A 99 0.93 -29.50 -26.82
N ILE A 100 -0.07 -28.64 -26.60
CA ILE A 100 -1.19 -28.45 -27.54
C ILE A 100 -0.69 -27.86 -28.86
N SER A 101 0.20 -26.85 -28.83
CA SER A 101 0.81 -26.28 -30.03
C SER A 101 1.59 -27.32 -30.83
N TYR A 102 2.44 -28.13 -30.18
CA TYR A 102 3.16 -29.22 -30.86
C TYR A 102 2.23 -30.27 -31.46
N ARG A 103 1.16 -30.64 -30.74
CA ARG A 103 0.15 -31.56 -31.26
C ARG A 103 -0.60 -30.95 -32.45
N ALA A 104 -0.93 -29.66 -32.40
CA ALA A 104 -1.59 -28.95 -33.48
C ALA A 104 -0.71 -28.87 -34.72
N GLU A 105 0.59 -28.59 -34.57
CA GLU A 105 1.58 -28.65 -35.66
C GLU A 105 1.66 -30.06 -36.25
N GLY A 106 1.67 -31.10 -35.41
CA GLY A 106 1.64 -32.49 -35.86
C GLY A 106 0.37 -32.84 -36.63
N VAL A 107 -0.80 -32.44 -36.12
CA VAL A 107 -2.09 -32.64 -36.80
C VAL A 107 -2.13 -31.87 -38.13
N ALA A 108 -1.67 -30.62 -38.16
CA ALA A 108 -1.58 -29.82 -39.38
C ALA A 108 -0.63 -30.48 -40.40
N GLY A 109 0.52 -31.00 -39.96
CA GLY A 109 1.46 -31.73 -40.80
C GLY A 109 0.87 -33.02 -41.36
N VAL A 110 0.15 -33.80 -40.54
CA VAL A 110 -0.54 -35.02 -40.99
C VAL A 110 -1.66 -34.68 -41.98
N LEU A 111 -2.47 -33.65 -41.71
CA LEU A 111 -3.50 -33.18 -42.64
C LEU A 111 -2.88 -32.71 -43.96
N GLN A 112 -1.80 -31.95 -43.92
CA GLN A 112 -1.12 -31.48 -45.11
C GLN A 112 -0.54 -32.65 -45.92
N ALA A 113 0.06 -33.65 -45.27
CA ALA A 113 0.56 -34.86 -45.93
C ALA A 113 -0.57 -35.72 -46.50
N ALA A 114 -1.68 -35.88 -45.77
CA ALA A 114 -2.85 -36.66 -46.17
C ALA A 114 -3.58 -36.05 -47.35
N VAL A 115 -3.60 -34.72 -47.48
CA VAL A 115 -4.25 -34.00 -48.59
C VAL A 115 -3.31 -33.82 -49.78
N ALA A 116 -2.00 -33.61 -49.55
CA ALA A 116 -1.03 -33.40 -50.62
C ALA A 116 -0.92 -34.59 -51.58
N ASN A 117 -0.78 -35.81 -51.07
CA ASN A 117 -0.58 -37.00 -51.92
C ASN A 117 -1.78 -37.33 -52.83
N PRO A 118 -3.04 -37.30 -52.36
CA PRO A 118 -4.22 -37.47 -53.21
C PRO A 118 -4.42 -36.33 -54.22
N LEU A 119 -4.17 -35.08 -53.83
CA LEU A 119 -4.30 -33.94 -54.75
C LEU A 119 -3.31 -34.05 -55.92
N ILE A 120 -2.04 -34.36 -55.64
CA ILE A 120 -1.02 -34.56 -56.68
C ILE A 120 -1.44 -35.71 -57.62
N LYS A 121 -1.93 -36.83 -57.07
CA LYS A 121 -2.43 -37.95 -57.87
C LYS A 121 -3.66 -37.57 -58.71
N GLY A 122 -4.59 -36.78 -58.17
CA GLY A 122 -5.77 -36.30 -58.90
C GLY A 122 -5.41 -35.37 -60.06
N ILE A 123 -4.51 -34.41 -59.82
CA ILE A 123 -4.01 -33.48 -60.86
C ILE A 123 -3.26 -34.27 -61.94
N ALA A 124 -2.41 -35.22 -61.57
CA ALA A 124 -1.69 -36.08 -62.51
C ALA A 124 -2.65 -36.97 -63.34
N PHE A 125 -3.73 -37.48 -62.73
CA PHE A 125 -4.75 -38.24 -63.44
C PHE A 125 -5.52 -37.40 -64.46
N VAL A 126 -5.95 -36.19 -64.10
CA VAL A 126 -6.67 -35.28 -65.01
C VAL A 126 -5.77 -34.78 -66.15
N THR A 127 -4.52 -34.42 -65.84
CA THR A 127 -3.57 -33.96 -66.87
C THR A 127 -3.09 -35.10 -67.75
N GLY A 128 -2.83 -36.29 -67.18
CA GLY A 128 -2.48 -37.51 -67.90
C GLY A 128 -3.59 -37.99 -68.85
N THR A 129 -4.85 -38.03 -68.39
CA THR A 129 -6.00 -38.40 -69.23
C THR A 129 -6.20 -37.40 -70.37
N ARG A 130 -6.02 -36.10 -70.13
CA ARG A 130 -6.08 -35.07 -71.19
C ARG A 130 -4.93 -35.21 -72.20
N ALA A 131 -3.71 -35.49 -71.74
CA ALA A 131 -2.55 -35.71 -72.60
C ALA A 131 -2.71 -36.97 -73.46
N ALA A 132 -3.19 -38.07 -72.87
CA ALA A 132 -3.50 -39.31 -73.58
C ALA A 132 -4.60 -39.10 -74.63
N ALA A 133 -5.68 -38.39 -74.29
CA ALA A 133 -6.73 -38.03 -75.24
C ALA A 133 -6.21 -37.18 -76.41
N LYS A 134 -5.30 -36.23 -76.13
CA LYS A 134 -4.68 -35.40 -77.18
C LYS A 134 -3.71 -36.21 -78.06
N ALA A 135 -2.98 -37.16 -77.48
CA ALA A 135 -2.09 -38.07 -78.21
C ALA A 135 -2.88 -39.05 -79.09
N ALA A 136 -3.97 -39.63 -78.58
CA ALA A 136 -4.87 -40.51 -79.33
C ALA A 136 -5.43 -39.81 -80.58
N ARG A 137 -5.82 -38.54 -80.46
CA ARG A 137 -6.29 -37.72 -81.59
C ARG A 137 -5.22 -37.41 -82.66
N LYS A 138 -3.94 -37.66 -82.37
CA LYS A 138 -2.84 -37.44 -83.33
C LYS A 138 -2.48 -38.70 -84.13
N VAL A 139 -3.00 -39.87 -83.72
CA VAL A 139 -2.70 -41.18 -84.33
C VAL A 139 -3.86 -41.70 -85.20
N THR A 140 -5.08 -41.21 -84.96
CA THR A 140 -6.24 -41.31 -85.88
C THR A 140 -6.29 -40.12 -86.83
#